data_AF-A0A7C3QZQ9-F1
#
_entry.id   AF-A0A7C3QZQ9-F1
#
_cell.length_a   1.000
_cell.length_b   1.000
_cell.length_c   1.000
_cell.angle_alpha   90.00
_cell.angle_beta   90.00
_cell.angle_gamma   90.00
#
_symmetry.space_group_name_H-M   'P 1'
#
loop_
_entity.id
_entity.type
_entity.pdbx_description
1 polymer ?
#
loop_
_entity_poly.entity_id
_entity_poly.type
_entity_poly.pdbx_seq_one_letter_code
_entity_poly.pdbx_strand_id
1 'polypeptide(L)'
;MSEAQLAQSGPEMADLDWVRELLQGVYAIEDITFENVTREILRGRGIRVRGRFLIDTAKAYARLAPQCRARGYTLMFRREGDEAFIRMMEGVIRPTPNNIWIPLVLAVATVISVLFSYVIFWETPELTWASIRNSLGKGWAFTLSLLAIIVAHELGHYFVAR
;
A
#
# COMPACT_ATOMS: atom_id res chain seq x y z
N MET A 1 -20.16 -30.74 27.97
CA MET A 1 -19.41 -30.39 26.75
C MET A 1 -20.12 -29.20 26.13
N SER A 2 -19.43 -28.05 26.11
CA SER A 2 -20.02 -26.70 26.12
C SER A 2 -20.47 -26.23 24.74
N GLU A 3 -21.67 -25.64 24.66
CA GLU A 3 -22.30 -25.02 23.47
C GLU A 3 -21.42 -23.95 22.77
N ALA A 4 -20.36 -23.46 23.43
CA ALA A 4 -19.41 -22.50 22.88
C ALA A 4 -18.53 -23.04 21.72
N GLN A 5 -18.37 -24.37 21.58
CA GLN A 5 -17.60 -24.97 20.48
C GLN A 5 -18.42 -25.11 19.18
N LEU A 6 -19.75 -25.21 19.25
CA LEU A 6 -20.59 -25.41 18.07
C LEU A 6 -20.78 -24.12 17.24
N ALA A 7 -20.71 -22.95 17.88
CA ALA A 7 -20.91 -21.66 17.19
C ALA A 7 -19.66 -21.14 16.44
N GLN A 8 -18.45 -21.58 16.83
CA GLN A 8 -17.21 -21.16 16.15
C GLN A 8 -16.90 -22.00 14.90
N SER A 9 -17.36 -23.26 14.85
CA SER A 9 -17.14 -24.16 13.71
C SER A 9 -17.94 -23.79 12.45
N GLY A 10 -19.15 -23.23 12.62
CA GLY A 10 -20.04 -22.89 11.50
C GLY A 10 -19.50 -21.82 10.51
N PRO A 11 -19.05 -20.65 10.98
CA PRO A 11 -18.50 -19.61 10.11
C PRO A 11 -17.12 -19.98 9.56
N GLU A 12 -16.28 -20.68 10.32
CA GLU A 12 -14.92 -21.07 9.91
C GLU A 12 -14.95 -22.16 8.81
N MET A 13 -15.87 -23.13 8.88
CA MET A 13 -16.07 -24.13 7.82
C MET A 13 -16.63 -23.52 6.54
N ALA A 14 -17.63 -22.64 6.64
CA ALA A 14 -18.14 -21.91 5.48
C ALA A 14 -17.02 -21.09 4.82
N ASP A 15 -16.15 -20.49 5.63
CA ASP A 15 -14.98 -19.74 5.16
C ASP A 15 -13.95 -20.61 4.44
N LEU A 16 -13.72 -21.84 4.91
CA LEU A 16 -12.84 -22.80 4.26
C LEU A 16 -13.38 -23.26 2.90
N ASP A 17 -14.67 -23.55 2.80
CA ASP A 17 -15.29 -24.11 1.59
C ASP A 17 -15.20 -23.14 0.42
N TRP A 18 -15.51 -21.86 0.65
CA TRP A 18 -15.44 -20.88 -0.43
C TRP A 18 -14.01 -20.52 -0.84
N VAL A 19 -13.06 -20.52 0.10
CA VAL A 19 -11.64 -20.28 -0.21
C VAL A 19 -11.10 -21.41 -1.07
N ARG A 20 -11.46 -22.66 -0.76
CA ARG A 20 -11.09 -23.82 -1.56
C ARG A 20 -11.68 -23.76 -2.97
N GLU A 21 -12.96 -23.41 -3.09
CA GLU A 21 -13.64 -23.24 -4.38
C GLU A 21 -12.99 -22.12 -5.22
N LEU A 22 -12.72 -20.97 -4.60
CA LEU A 22 -12.13 -19.81 -5.26
C LEU A 22 -10.72 -20.11 -5.81
N LEU A 23 -9.91 -20.84 -5.04
CA LEU A 23 -8.52 -21.14 -5.40
C LEU A 23 -8.37 -22.37 -6.31
N GLN A 24 -9.46 -23.13 -6.51
CA GLN A 24 -9.45 -24.34 -7.32
C GLN A 24 -8.97 -24.05 -8.75
N GLY A 25 -7.96 -24.81 -9.19
CA GLY A 25 -7.39 -24.68 -10.53
C GLY A 25 -6.51 -23.44 -10.76
N VAL A 26 -6.28 -22.62 -9.74
CA VAL A 26 -5.41 -21.44 -9.79
C VAL A 26 -4.25 -21.55 -8.79
N TYR A 27 -4.50 -22.14 -7.63
CA TYR A 27 -3.54 -22.26 -6.54
C TYR A 27 -3.67 -23.63 -5.87
N ALA A 28 -2.56 -24.35 -5.74
CA ALA A 28 -2.51 -25.60 -5.00
C ALA A 28 -2.30 -25.27 -3.52
N ILE A 29 -3.35 -25.49 -2.72
CA ILE A 29 -3.38 -25.20 -1.28
C ILE A 29 -2.59 -26.29 -0.53
N GLU A 30 -1.62 -25.87 0.27
CA GLU A 30 -0.87 -26.74 1.18
C GLU A 30 -1.38 -26.58 2.62
N ASP A 31 -1.63 -25.35 3.04
CA ASP A 31 -2.17 -25.05 4.37
C ASP A 31 -3.06 -23.80 4.36
N ILE A 32 -4.08 -23.78 5.23
CA ILE A 32 -4.94 -22.62 5.47
C ILE A 32 -4.89 -22.30 6.96
N THR A 33 -4.42 -21.10 7.28
CA THR A 33 -4.36 -20.59 8.65
C THR A 33 -5.25 -19.36 8.79
N PHE A 34 -6.06 -19.31 9.84
CA PHE A 34 -6.78 -18.09 10.23
C PHE A 34 -5.91 -17.22 11.12
N GLU A 35 -5.74 -15.95 10.75
CA GLU A 35 -4.96 -14.98 11.50
C GLU A 35 -5.84 -13.80 11.93
N ASN A 36 -5.85 -13.48 13.23
CA ASN A 36 -6.46 -12.24 13.68
C ASN A 36 -5.51 -11.09 13.34
N VAL A 37 -5.89 -10.25 12.37
CA VAL A 37 -5.05 -9.12 11.97
C VAL A 37 -5.51 -7.90 12.74
N THR A 38 -4.73 -7.54 13.76
CA THR A 38 -4.80 -6.24 14.42
C THR A 38 -3.70 -5.36 13.84
N ARG A 39 -4.02 -4.57 12.80
CA ARG A 39 -3.18 -3.45 12.37
C ARG A 39 -3.90 -2.14 12.68
N GLU A 40 -3.14 -1.06 12.81
CA GLU A 40 -3.61 0.28 13.19
C GLU A 40 -4.81 0.80 12.36
N ILE A 41 -4.97 0.29 11.13
CA ILE A 41 -6.03 0.67 10.16
C ILE A 41 -7.05 -0.47 9.92
N LEU A 42 -6.77 -1.69 10.40
CA LEU A 42 -7.54 -2.89 10.07
C LEU A 42 -7.82 -3.70 11.34
N ARG A 43 -9.09 -3.83 11.69
CA ARG A 43 -9.60 -4.78 12.69
C ARG A 43 -10.48 -5.80 11.95
N GLY A 44 -10.00 -7.04 11.80
CA GLY A 44 -10.76 -8.09 11.10
C GLY A 44 -10.02 -9.44 11.08
N ARG A 45 -10.72 -10.50 10.64
CA ARG A 45 -10.09 -11.82 10.44
C ARG A 45 -9.36 -11.85 9.11
N GLY A 46 -8.17 -12.41 9.10
CA GLY A 46 -7.39 -12.70 7.90
C GLY A 46 -7.36 -14.20 7.65
N ILE A 47 -7.40 -14.60 6.38
CA ILE A 47 -7.16 -15.97 5.95
C ILE A 47 -5.82 -15.97 5.22
N ARG A 48 -4.87 -16.75 5.74
CA ARG A 48 -3.58 -17.00 5.11
C ARG A 48 -3.64 -18.38 4.46
N VAL A 49 -3.37 -18.43 3.17
CA VAL A 49 -3.31 -19.67 2.39
C VAL A 49 -1.89 -19.85 1.87
N ARG A 50 -1.22 -20.91 2.31
CA ARG A 50 0.11 -21.31 1.81
C ARG A 50 -0.04 -22.34 0.71
N GLY A 51 0.89 -22.33 -0.23
CA GLY A 51 0.87 -23.23 -1.37
C GLY A 51 1.61 -22.67 -2.57
N ARG A 52 1.24 -23.16 -3.76
CA ARG A 52 1.92 -22.80 -5.02
C ARG A 52 0.94 -22.38 -6.10
N PHE A 53 1.31 -21.35 -6.86
CA PHE A 53 0.54 -20.92 -8.02
C PHE A 53 0.65 -21.96 -9.14
N LEU A 54 -0.50 -22.36 -9.69
CA LEU A 54 -0.58 -23.28 -10.84
C LEU A 54 -0.54 -22.54 -12.18
N ILE A 55 -0.76 -21.23 -12.14
CA ILE A 55 -0.72 -20.33 -13.29
C ILE A 55 0.13 -19.10 -12.96
N ASP A 56 0.43 -18.30 -13.98
CA ASP A 56 1.09 -17.01 -13.80
C ASP A 56 0.41 -16.14 -12.73
N THR A 57 1.21 -15.58 -11.83
CA THR A 57 0.75 -14.81 -10.66
C THR A 57 -0.10 -13.59 -11.06
N ALA A 58 0.21 -12.92 -12.17
CA ALA A 58 -0.58 -11.77 -12.62
C ALA A 58 -1.96 -12.22 -13.13
N LYS A 59 -2.02 -13.34 -13.86
CA LYS A 59 -3.30 -13.95 -14.29
C LYS A 59 -4.13 -14.46 -13.10
N ALA A 60 -3.48 -15.08 -12.12
CA ALA A 60 -4.12 -15.50 -10.87
C ALA A 60 -4.73 -14.29 -10.13
N TYR A 61 -3.98 -13.19 -9.99
CA TYR A 61 -4.46 -11.99 -9.32
C TYR A 61 -5.68 -11.39 -10.04
N ALA A 62 -5.60 -11.25 -11.35
CA ALA A 62 -6.69 -10.68 -12.16
C ALA A 62 -7.99 -11.49 -12.04
N ARG A 63 -7.90 -12.83 -11.93
CA ARG A 63 -9.06 -13.72 -11.77
C ARG A 63 -9.63 -13.73 -10.35
N LEU A 64 -8.76 -13.72 -9.34
CA LEU A 64 -9.15 -13.91 -7.93
C LEU A 64 -9.55 -12.59 -7.26
N ALA A 65 -8.87 -11.48 -7.56
CA ALA A 65 -9.09 -10.20 -6.87
C ALA A 65 -10.53 -9.66 -6.95
N PRO A 66 -11.24 -9.70 -8.10
CA PRO A 66 -12.64 -9.25 -8.16
C PRO A 66 -13.58 -10.10 -7.30
N GLN A 67 -13.37 -11.41 -7.26
CA GLN A 67 -14.18 -12.35 -6.50
C GLN A 67 -13.99 -12.17 -4.99
N CYS A 68 -12.75 -11.95 -4.54
CA CYS A 68 -12.46 -11.59 -3.16
C CYS A 68 -13.13 -10.27 -2.76
N ARG A 69 -13.01 -9.23 -3.61
CA ARG A 69 -13.61 -7.91 -3.34
C ARG A 69 -15.14 -7.98 -3.22
N ALA A 70 -15.80 -8.78 -4.07
CA ALA A 70 -17.25 -8.98 -4.01
C ALA A 70 -17.71 -9.58 -2.67
N ARG A 71 -16.87 -10.41 -2.05
CA ARG A 71 -17.11 -11.02 -0.72
C ARG A 71 -16.61 -10.19 0.45
N GLY A 72 -16.09 -8.99 0.21
CA GLY A 72 -15.60 -8.14 1.28
C GLY A 72 -14.14 -8.35 1.67
N TYR A 73 -13.38 -9.13 0.89
CA TYR A 73 -11.99 -9.46 1.19
C TYR A 73 -11.01 -8.72 0.27
N THR A 74 -9.91 -8.24 0.84
CA THR A 74 -8.78 -7.72 0.06
C THR A 74 -7.75 -8.83 -0.16
N LEU A 75 -7.50 -9.17 -1.43
CA LEU A 75 -6.52 -10.18 -1.83
C LEU A 75 -5.12 -9.56 -1.95
N MET A 76 -4.15 -10.14 -1.24
CA MET A 76 -2.75 -9.76 -1.29
C MET A 76 -1.90 -11.01 -1.55
N PHE A 77 -1.05 -10.94 -2.57
CA PHE A 77 -0.01 -11.94 -2.78
C PHE A 77 1.25 -11.49 -2.08
N ARG A 78 1.87 -12.41 -1.35
CA ARG A 78 3.12 -12.17 -0.64
C ARG A 78 4.06 -13.33 -0.93
N ARG A 79 5.35 -13.04 -0.92
CA ARG A 79 6.41 -14.04 -0.98
C ARG A 79 7.26 -13.85 0.27
N GLU A 80 7.43 -14.90 1.06
CA GLU A 80 8.29 -14.91 2.24
C GLU A 80 9.32 -16.02 2.02
N GLY A 81 10.55 -15.61 1.71
CA GLY A 81 11.58 -16.53 1.22
C GLY A 81 11.22 -17.13 -0.13
N ASP A 82 11.23 -18.45 -0.21
CA ASP A 82 10.94 -19.19 -1.44
C ASP A 82 9.46 -19.58 -1.59
N GLU A 83 8.66 -19.33 -0.55
CA GLU A 83 7.24 -19.68 -0.55
C GLU A 83 6.36 -18.47 -0.88
N ALA A 84 5.48 -18.67 -1.84
CA ALA A 84 4.41 -17.73 -2.15
C ALA A 84 3.19 -18.06 -1.29
N PHE A 85 2.59 -17.07 -0.64
CA PHE A 85 1.34 -17.25 0.08
C PHE A 85 0.31 -16.18 -0.31
N ILE A 86 -0.95 -16.59 -0.26
CA ILE A 86 -2.09 -15.72 -0.49
C ILE A 86 -2.62 -15.28 0.87
N ARG A 87 -2.77 -13.98 1.06
CA ARG A 87 -3.44 -13.40 2.23
C ARG A 87 -4.75 -12.75 1.78
N MET A 88 -5.85 -13.16 2.39
CA MET A 88 -7.18 -12.62 2.16
C MET A 88 -7.63 -11.96 3.45
N MET A 89 -7.83 -10.64 3.43
CA MET A 89 -8.15 -9.89 4.65
C MET A 89 -9.62 -9.48 4.64
N GLU A 90 -10.37 -9.80 5.71
CA GLU A 90 -11.75 -9.37 5.91
C GLU A 90 -11.77 -7.84 6.05
N GLY A 91 -12.53 -7.18 5.19
CA GLY A 91 -12.48 -5.74 4.97
C GLY A 91 -12.01 -5.41 3.56
N VAL A 92 -12.93 -4.94 2.71
CA VAL A 92 -12.54 -4.18 1.53
C VAL A 92 -11.89 -2.93 2.08
N ILE A 93 -10.63 -2.68 1.73
CA ILE A 93 -10.05 -1.35 1.90
C ILE A 93 -10.93 -0.41 1.06
N ARG A 94 -11.98 0.13 1.68
CA ARG A 94 -12.69 1.28 1.14
C ARG A 94 -11.67 2.39 1.29
N PRO A 95 -11.10 2.91 0.19
CA PRO A 95 -10.28 4.10 0.29
C PRO A 95 -11.19 5.12 0.96
N THR A 96 -10.91 5.46 2.21
CA THR A 96 -11.50 6.65 2.79
C THR A 96 -11.21 7.78 1.80
N PRO A 97 -12.18 8.67 1.51
CA PRO A 97 -11.94 9.77 0.60
C PRO A 97 -10.71 10.52 1.12
N ASN A 98 -9.58 10.31 0.43
CA ASN A 98 -8.31 10.85 0.88
C ASN A 98 -8.42 12.35 0.67
N ASN A 99 -8.25 13.11 1.75
CA ASN A 99 -8.37 14.54 1.67
C ASN A 99 -7.18 15.08 0.87
N ILE A 100 -7.39 15.34 -0.43
CA ILE A 100 -6.37 15.85 -1.36
C ILE A 100 -5.72 17.14 -0.84
N TRP A 101 -6.43 17.89 0.02
CA TRP A 101 -5.91 19.12 0.62
C TRP A 101 -4.72 18.90 1.54
N ILE A 102 -4.66 17.81 2.30
CA ILE A 102 -3.55 17.57 3.24
C ILE A 102 -2.23 17.36 2.48
N PRO A 103 -2.13 16.43 1.51
CA PRO A 103 -0.93 16.30 0.69
C PRO A 103 -0.57 17.58 -0.07
N LEU A 104 -1.56 18.33 -0.56
CA LEU A 104 -1.32 19.58 -1.29
C LEU A 104 -0.67 20.64 -0.39
N VAL A 105 -1.23 20.86 0.81
CA VAL A 105 -0.68 21.81 1.79
C VAL A 105 0.72 21.39 2.20
N LEU A 106 0.94 20.09 2.47
CA LEU A 106 2.27 19.57 2.82
C LEU A 106 3.27 19.76 1.66
N ALA A 107 2.87 19.50 0.42
CA ALA A 107 3.73 19.71 -0.75
C ALA A 107 4.14 21.17 -0.90
N VAL A 108 3.20 22.12 -0.76
CA VAL A 108 3.50 23.55 -0.77
C VAL A 108 4.43 23.93 0.38
N ALA A 109 4.19 23.41 1.58
CA ALA A 109 5.07 23.63 2.74
C ALA A 109 6.49 23.08 2.49
N THR A 110 6.63 21.94 1.82
CA THR A 110 7.92 21.39 1.43
C THR A 110 8.64 22.29 0.43
N VAL A 111 7.96 22.75 -0.63
CA VAL A 111 8.55 23.68 -1.62
C VAL A 111 9.06 24.93 -0.93
N ILE A 112 8.23 25.54 -0.07
CA ILE A 112 8.61 26.73 0.70
C ILE A 112 9.80 26.43 1.61
N SER A 113 9.77 25.32 2.35
CA SER A 113 10.87 24.94 3.25
C SER A 113 12.20 24.79 2.53
N VAL A 114 12.22 24.04 1.42
CA VAL A 114 13.44 23.82 0.61
C VAL A 114 13.94 25.13 0.01
N LEU A 115 13.03 25.95 -0.54
CA LEU A 115 13.36 27.25 -1.12
C LEU A 115 14.02 28.18 -0.08
N PHE A 116 13.39 28.34 1.08
CA PHE A 116 13.91 29.20 2.14
C PHE A 116 15.20 28.65 2.74
N SER A 117 15.31 27.33 2.96
CA SER A 117 16.55 26.72 3.43
C SER A 117 17.71 27.00 2.49
N TYR A 118 17.54 26.80 1.18
CA TYR A 118 18.61 27.09 0.22
C TYR A 118 18.97 28.59 0.22
N VAL A 119 17.97 29.47 0.12
CA VAL A 119 18.22 30.92 0.06
C VAL A 119 18.95 31.40 1.31
N ILE A 120 18.47 31.04 2.50
CA ILE A 120 19.00 31.50 3.79
C ILE A 120 20.42 30.97 4.03
N PHE A 121 20.65 29.67 3.80
CA PHE A 121 21.92 29.05 4.17
C PHE A 121 23.01 29.19 3.12
N TRP A 122 22.67 29.37 1.83
CA TRP A 122 23.65 29.34 0.74
C TRP A 122 23.75 30.63 -0.08
N GLU A 123 22.70 31.44 -0.16
CA GLU A 123 22.66 32.58 -1.08
C GLU A 123 22.50 33.94 -0.39
N THR A 124 22.39 33.97 0.94
CA THR A 124 22.33 35.23 1.71
C THR A 124 23.46 35.31 2.73
N PRO A 125 24.57 36.00 2.38
CA PRO A 125 25.67 36.28 3.32
C PRO A 125 25.21 37.14 4.51
N GLU A 126 24.27 38.05 4.25
CA GLU A 126 23.58 38.85 5.25
C GLU A 126 22.08 38.57 5.20
N LEU A 127 21.48 38.39 6.38
CA LEU A 127 20.06 38.04 6.55
C LEU A 127 19.14 39.25 6.39
N THR A 128 19.25 39.95 5.25
CA THR A 128 18.43 41.12 4.92
C THR A 128 17.34 40.77 3.92
N TRP A 129 16.20 41.47 4.02
CA TRP A 129 15.06 41.25 3.11
C TRP A 129 15.40 41.50 1.64
N ALA A 130 16.27 42.48 1.36
CA ALA A 130 16.74 42.77 0.01
C ALA A 130 17.57 41.61 -0.57
N SER A 131 18.45 41.02 0.24
CA SER A 131 19.28 39.88 -0.12
C SER A 131 18.43 38.65 -0.45
N ILE A 132 17.47 38.32 0.43
CA ILE A 132 16.52 37.21 0.22
C ILE A 132 15.76 37.37 -1.11
N ARG A 133 15.21 38.57 -1.36
CA ARG A 133 14.46 38.84 -2.59
C ARG A 133 15.32 38.70 -3.84
N ASN A 134 16.58 39.14 -3.79
CA ASN A 134 17.49 39.04 -4.92
C ASN A 134 17.91 37.58 -5.20
N SER A 135 18.01 36.75 -4.15
CA SER A 135 18.43 35.35 -4.23
C SER A 135 17.29 34.37 -4.54
N LEU A 136 16.03 34.82 -4.51
CA LEU A 136 14.86 33.97 -4.75
C LEU A 136 14.89 33.26 -6.11
N GLY A 137 15.41 33.91 -7.16
CA GLY A 137 15.50 33.31 -8.49
C GLY A 137 16.40 32.07 -8.53
N LYS A 138 17.55 32.12 -7.84
CA LYS A 138 18.44 30.96 -7.70
C LYS A 138 17.84 29.88 -6.82
N GLY A 139 17.16 30.29 -5.75
CA GLY A 139 16.40 29.37 -4.90
C GLY A 139 15.37 28.57 -5.70
N TRP A 140 14.60 29.21 -6.57
CA TRP A 140 13.66 28.52 -7.43
C TRP A 140 14.34 27.55 -8.38
N ALA A 141 15.45 27.94 -9.01
CA ALA A 141 16.21 27.06 -9.89
C ALA A 141 16.69 25.80 -9.16
N PHE A 142 17.19 25.94 -7.93
CA PHE A 142 17.61 24.82 -7.09
C PHE A 142 16.42 23.93 -6.67
N THR A 143 15.39 24.52 -6.07
CA THR A 143 14.23 23.78 -5.54
C THR A 143 13.52 22.99 -6.64
N LEU A 144 13.31 23.59 -7.80
CA LEU A 144 12.69 22.92 -8.95
C LEU A 144 13.55 21.78 -9.48
N SER A 145 14.86 21.98 -9.59
CA SER A 145 15.78 20.93 -10.04
C SER A 145 15.77 19.73 -9.09
N LEU A 146 15.82 19.99 -7.77
CA LEU A 146 15.79 18.94 -6.75
C LEU A 146 14.47 18.16 -6.77
N LEU A 147 13.34 18.86 -6.80
CA LEU A 147 12.01 18.23 -6.86
C LEU A 147 11.85 17.42 -8.15
N ALA A 148 12.31 17.94 -9.28
CA ALA A 148 12.24 17.25 -10.56
C ALA A 148 13.02 15.92 -10.54
N ILE A 149 14.22 15.89 -9.96
CA ILE A 149 15.03 14.67 -9.86
C ILE A 149 14.34 13.63 -8.97
N ILE A 150 13.79 14.03 -7.81
CA ILE A 150 13.09 13.11 -6.91
C ILE A 150 11.84 12.55 -7.59
N VAL A 151 11.05 13.41 -8.23
CA VAL A 151 9.85 12.98 -8.97
C VAL A 151 10.24 12.02 -10.10
N ALA A 152 11.30 12.32 -10.87
CA ALA A 152 11.77 11.44 -11.92
C ALA A 152 12.28 10.10 -11.37
N HIS A 153 12.95 10.09 -10.21
CA HIS A 153 13.42 8.87 -9.56
C HIS A 153 12.25 7.94 -9.19
N GLU A 154 11.23 8.51 -8.54
CA GLU A 154 10.05 7.74 -8.14
C GLU A 154 9.20 7.29 -9.32
N LEU A 155 9.04 8.15 -10.34
CA LEU A 155 8.37 7.78 -11.58
C LEU A 155 9.14 6.68 -12.33
N GLY A 156 10.48 6.70 -12.29
CA GLY A 156 11.31 5.64 -12.86
C GLY A 156 10.97 4.27 -12.26
N HIS A 157 10.88 4.17 -10.93
CA HIS A 157 10.43 2.94 -10.26
C HIS A 157 9.00 2.56 -10.64
N TYR A 158 8.09 3.54 -10.71
CA TYR A 158 6.71 3.28 -11.09
C TYR A 158 6.58 2.71 -12.51
N PHE A 159 7.36 3.24 -13.48
CA PHE A 159 7.34 2.74 -14.85
C PHE A 159 7.98 1.36 -14.99
N VAL A 160 9.01 1.04 -14.20
CA VAL A 160 9.67 -0.28 -14.25
C VAL A 160 8.82 -1.36 -13.56
N ALA A 161 8.03 -1.01 -12.54
CA ALA A 161 7.18 -1.94 -11.81
C ALA A 161 5.78 -2.16 -12.43
N ARG A 162 5.44 -1.42 -13.49
CA ARG A 162 4.16 -1.46 -14.23
C ARG A 162 4.20 -2.46 -15.37
#